data_AF-A0A966ULB7-F1
#
_entry.id   AF-A0A966ULB7-F1
#
_cell.length_a   1.000
_cell.length_b   1.000
_cell.length_c   1.000
_cell.angle_alpha   90.00
_cell.angle_beta   90.00
_cell.angle_gamma   90.00
#
_symmetry.space_group_name_H-M   'P 1'
#
loop_
_entity.id
_entity.type
_entity.pdbx_description
1 polymer ?
#
loop_
_entity_poly.entity_id
_entity_poly.type
_entity_poly.pdbx_seq_one_letter_code
_entity_poly.pdbx_strand_id
1 'polypeptide(L)'
;DLCDETIEAHLPPLRMTLLYFGIFLNNCERYDDAIPVFERGLKACKLDKDPPTFTAARTAMHFGEALLQVKRHEEARVLIEAAAPVISHRGQTPSTAFGKILYYLGNYHQREDRFAEAERAYDLAVLQTHNARNINFRNLAYIQQAAASNDLKLNQPLRAENRLKQSVRFLLRSQDEHHPDVLSVKQDLVNIYIPAKQYAKAEVILEEMAAATEHPDFNDDRAKERYLNNLGFVQVHLEEFPKAEANLRRALQSAGEDHGCYVIKNLGLMYQKMGYVDEAIREYRKALPLFEQHFSKDHPVAEFIRGALAELEGQAS
;
A
#
# COMPACT_ATOMS: atom_id res chain seq x y z
N ASP A 1 20.60 -32.83 -2.53
CA ASP A 1 19.20 -32.57 -2.93
C ASP A 1 18.43 -31.95 -1.78
N LEU A 2 17.93 -30.72 -1.94
CA LEU A 2 17.00 -30.07 -0.97
C LEU A 2 15.59 -30.70 -1.00
N CYS A 3 15.46 -31.89 -1.60
CA CYS A 3 14.22 -32.62 -1.86
C CYS A 3 14.44 -34.13 -1.72
N ASP A 4 15.42 -34.57 -0.91
CA ASP A 4 15.65 -36.00 -0.70
C ASP A 4 14.56 -36.58 0.22
N GLU A 5 13.53 -37.17 -0.38
CA GLU A 5 12.41 -37.83 0.30
C GLU A 5 12.83 -39.12 1.04
N THR A 6 14.06 -39.63 0.83
CA THR A 6 14.55 -40.82 1.55
C THR A 6 14.80 -40.55 3.03
N ILE A 7 15.03 -39.29 3.41
CA ILE A 7 15.14 -38.82 4.80
C ILE A 7 13.76 -38.83 5.49
N GLU A 8 12.69 -38.78 4.71
CA GLU A 8 11.28 -38.80 5.12
C GLU A 8 10.72 -40.24 5.28
N ALA A 9 11.53 -41.26 5.52
CA ALA A 9 11.05 -42.65 5.59
C ALA A 9 10.24 -43.01 6.85
N HIS A 10 10.19 -42.15 7.87
CA HIS A 10 9.50 -42.44 9.13
C HIS A 10 8.12 -41.75 9.23
N LEU A 11 7.07 -42.56 9.49
CA LEU A 11 5.69 -42.14 9.74
C LEU A 11 5.05 -41.18 8.69
N PRO A 12 5.11 -41.45 7.37
CA PRO A 12 4.52 -40.57 6.35
C PRO A 12 3.05 -40.19 6.57
N PRO A 13 2.14 -41.11 6.97
CA PRO A 13 0.75 -40.74 7.20
C PRO A 13 0.60 -39.71 8.33
N LEU A 14 1.40 -39.82 9.39
CA LEU A 14 1.28 -38.95 10.57
C LEU A 14 1.70 -37.51 10.24
N ARG A 15 2.83 -37.31 9.55
CA ARG A 15 3.28 -35.95 9.16
C ARG A 15 2.28 -35.25 8.25
N MET A 16 1.72 -35.96 7.28
CA MET A 16 0.73 -35.40 6.35
C MET A 16 -0.58 -35.08 7.06
N THR A 17 -1.00 -35.95 7.99
CA THR A 17 -2.20 -35.73 8.81
C THR A 17 -2.03 -34.48 9.66
N LEU A 18 -0.89 -34.31 10.34
CA LEU A 18 -0.61 -33.14 11.17
C LEU A 18 -0.54 -31.86 10.33
N LEU A 19 0.11 -31.91 9.15
CA LEU A 19 0.14 -30.78 8.21
C LEU A 19 -1.27 -30.36 7.79
N TYR A 20 -2.09 -31.27 7.29
CA TYR A 20 -3.42 -30.94 6.81
C TYR A 20 -4.38 -30.55 7.93
N PHE A 21 -4.26 -31.16 9.12
CA PHE A 21 -5.05 -30.77 10.27
C PHE A 21 -4.68 -29.38 10.78
N GLY A 22 -3.39 -29.04 10.81
CA GLY A 22 -2.94 -27.68 11.13
C GLY A 22 -3.43 -26.65 10.11
N ILE A 23 -3.37 -26.95 8.81
CA ILE A 23 -3.92 -26.09 7.75
C ILE A 23 -5.42 -25.87 7.94
N PHE A 24 -6.16 -26.93 8.27
CA PHE A 24 -7.59 -26.83 8.58
C PHE A 24 -7.84 -25.89 9.77
N LEU A 25 -7.07 -26.00 10.84
CA LEU A 25 -7.18 -25.12 12.00
C LEU A 25 -6.86 -23.66 11.65
N ASN A 26 -5.83 -23.39 10.84
CA ASN A 26 -5.54 -22.04 10.33
C ASN A 26 -6.73 -21.49 9.52
N ASN A 27 -7.34 -22.30 8.66
CA ASN A 27 -8.50 -21.89 7.87
C ASN A 27 -9.74 -21.61 8.73
N CYS A 28 -9.83 -22.22 9.91
CA CYS A 28 -10.84 -21.91 10.93
C CYS A 28 -10.44 -20.75 11.86
N GLU A 29 -9.33 -20.06 11.58
CA GLU A 29 -8.76 -18.98 12.42
C GLU A 29 -8.41 -19.42 13.85
N ARG A 30 -8.26 -20.73 14.07
CA ARG A 30 -7.89 -21.33 15.35
C ARG A 30 -6.37 -21.47 15.47
N TYR A 31 -5.68 -20.34 15.39
CA TYR A 31 -4.20 -20.30 15.30
C TYR A 31 -3.53 -20.89 16.55
N ASP A 32 -4.04 -20.60 17.74
CA ASP A 32 -3.51 -21.15 19.00
C ASP A 32 -3.59 -22.68 19.06
N ASP A 33 -4.63 -23.28 18.46
CA ASP A 33 -4.78 -24.73 18.36
C ASP A 33 -3.90 -25.33 17.25
N ALA A 34 -3.65 -24.57 16.17
CA ALA A 34 -2.83 -25.01 15.05
C ALA A 34 -1.35 -25.11 15.42
N ILE A 35 -0.86 -24.19 16.24
CA ILE A 35 0.55 -24.13 16.69
C ILE A 35 1.06 -25.47 17.26
N PRO A 36 0.45 -26.07 18.30
CA PRO A 36 0.94 -27.34 18.85
C PRO A 36 0.82 -28.51 17.87
N VAL A 37 -0.11 -28.44 16.91
CA VAL A 37 -0.24 -29.43 15.82
C VAL A 37 0.93 -29.34 14.86
N PHE A 38 1.29 -28.12 14.44
CA PHE A 38 2.43 -27.90 13.55
C PHE A 38 3.77 -28.19 14.24
N GLU A 39 3.93 -27.85 15.52
CA GLU A 39 5.11 -28.24 16.30
C GLU A 39 5.30 -29.76 16.34
N ARG A 40 4.21 -30.51 16.55
CA ARG A 40 4.22 -31.98 16.45
C ARG A 40 4.55 -32.45 15.05
N GLY A 41 4.03 -31.78 14.01
CA GLY A 41 4.31 -32.07 12.61
C GLY A 41 5.80 -31.92 12.27
N LEU A 42 6.43 -30.83 12.70
CA LEU A 42 7.87 -30.61 12.52
C LEU A 42 8.71 -31.63 13.31
N LYS A 43 8.34 -31.93 14.56
CA LYS A 43 9.00 -32.99 15.36
C LYS A 43 8.90 -34.36 14.69
N ALA A 44 7.76 -34.69 14.10
CA ALA A 44 7.56 -35.94 13.37
C ALA A 44 8.46 -36.04 12.12
N CYS A 45 8.91 -34.91 11.57
CA CYS A 45 9.88 -34.88 10.48
C CYS A 45 11.34 -35.09 10.96
N LYS A 46 11.61 -35.12 12.28
CA LYS A 46 12.96 -35.32 12.88
C LYS A 46 14.04 -34.38 12.35
N LEU A 47 13.72 -33.10 12.22
CA LEU A 47 14.64 -32.09 11.72
C LEU A 47 14.99 -31.13 12.85
N ASP A 48 16.28 -31.06 13.18
CA ASP A 48 16.73 -30.28 14.33
C ASP A 48 16.69 -28.77 14.07
N LYS A 49 17.01 -28.27 12.85
CA LYS A 49 17.12 -26.79 12.60
C LYS A 49 16.84 -26.27 11.17
N ASP A 50 17.06 -27.04 10.11
CA ASP A 50 16.74 -26.62 8.72
C ASP A 50 15.66 -27.55 8.16
N PRO A 51 14.56 -27.08 7.53
CA PRO A 51 13.57 -27.93 6.89
C PRO A 51 14.05 -28.33 5.48
N PRO A 52 14.75 -29.46 5.29
CA PRO A 52 15.42 -29.80 4.03
C PRO A 52 14.50 -30.65 3.13
N THR A 53 13.26 -30.89 3.55
CA THR A 53 12.30 -31.73 2.86
C THR A 53 11.00 -30.96 2.63
N PHE A 54 10.30 -31.30 1.56
CA PHE A 54 9.15 -30.52 1.11
C PHE A 54 8.02 -30.49 2.14
N THR A 55 7.71 -31.60 2.83
CA THR A 55 6.65 -31.63 3.84
C THR A 55 7.01 -30.81 5.08
N ALA A 56 8.27 -30.84 5.51
CA ALA A 56 8.75 -30.02 6.62
C ALA A 56 8.68 -28.52 6.27
N ALA A 57 9.13 -28.14 5.07
CA ALA A 57 9.06 -26.76 4.59
C ALA A 57 7.60 -26.27 4.50
N ARG A 58 6.67 -27.08 4.00
CA ARG A 58 5.24 -26.74 3.98
C ARG A 58 4.66 -26.57 5.39
N THR A 59 5.05 -27.46 6.30
CA THR A 59 4.63 -27.38 7.71
C THR A 59 5.15 -26.10 8.35
N ALA A 60 6.42 -25.76 8.14
CA ALA A 60 7.04 -24.53 8.62
C ALA A 60 6.38 -23.26 8.04
N MET A 61 5.99 -23.26 6.75
CA MET A 61 5.25 -22.13 6.15
C MET A 61 3.91 -21.88 6.86
N HIS A 62 3.09 -22.91 7.02
CA HIS A 62 1.77 -22.76 7.66
C HIS A 62 1.87 -22.56 9.17
N PHE A 63 2.90 -23.09 9.81
CA PHE A 63 3.21 -22.77 11.19
C PHE A 63 3.59 -21.30 11.35
N GLY A 64 4.45 -20.80 10.47
CA GLY A 64 4.80 -19.38 10.40
C GLY A 64 3.57 -18.50 10.20
N GLU A 65 2.60 -18.90 9.38
CA GLU A 65 1.31 -18.21 9.25
C GLU A 65 0.60 -18.09 10.61
N ALA A 66 0.43 -19.21 11.32
CA ALA A 66 -0.22 -19.21 12.63
C ALA A 66 0.50 -18.30 13.63
N LEU A 67 1.84 -18.36 13.66
CA LEU A 67 2.68 -17.52 14.52
C LEU A 67 2.56 -16.03 14.20
N LEU A 68 2.48 -15.65 12.93
CA LEU A 68 2.25 -14.26 12.52
C LEU A 68 0.91 -13.73 13.03
N GLN A 69 -0.15 -14.56 13.02
CA GLN A 69 -1.49 -14.17 13.48
C GLN A 69 -1.54 -13.97 15.00
N VAL A 70 -0.80 -14.77 15.76
CA VAL A 70 -0.65 -14.60 17.22
C VAL A 70 0.48 -13.63 17.60
N LYS A 71 1.01 -12.85 16.65
CA LYS A 71 2.05 -11.82 16.84
C LYS A 71 3.41 -12.35 17.35
N ARG A 72 3.70 -13.63 17.16
CA ARG A 72 5.01 -14.27 17.43
C ARG A 72 5.92 -14.12 16.21
N HIS A 73 6.22 -12.87 15.84
CA HIS A 73 6.82 -12.54 14.54
C HIS A 73 8.23 -13.11 14.33
N GLU A 74 9.07 -13.11 15.36
CA GLU A 74 10.45 -13.58 15.22
C GLU A 74 10.53 -15.10 15.02
N GLU A 75 9.69 -15.86 15.74
CA GLU A 75 9.59 -17.31 15.54
C GLU A 75 9.03 -17.66 14.16
N ALA A 76 8.03 -16.90 13.69
CA ALA A 76 7.50 -17.05 12.35
C ALA A 76 8.57 -16.78 11.29
N ARG A 77 9.35 -15.72 11.47
CA ARG A 77 10.43 -15.33 10.55
C ARG A 77 11.42 -16.46 10.36
N VAL A 78 11.95 -17.01 11.46
CA VAL A 78 12.94 -18.09 11.42
C VAL A 78 12.41 -19.28 10.60
N LEU A 79 11.17 -19.69 10.83
CA LEU A 79 10.56 -20.83 10.13
C LEU A 79 10.31 -20.55 8.65
N ILE A 80 9.75 -19.38 8.31
CA ILE A 80 9.41 -19.03 6.93
C ILE A 80 10.69 -18.83 6.10
N GLU A 81 11.69 -18.12 6.63
CA GLU A 81 12.97 -17.91 5.94
C GLU A 81 13.68 -19.24 5.66
N ALA A 82 13.66 -20.18 6.61
CA ALA A 82 14.26 -21.50 6.42
C ALA A 82 13.51 -22.35 5.39
N ALA A 83 12.17 -22.22 5.29
CA ALA A 83 11.34 -22.96 4.36
C ALA A 83 11.28 -22.37 2.94
N ALA A 84 11.44 -21.05 2.80
CA ALA A 84 11.26 -20.33 1.54
C ALA A 84 12.09 -20.86 0.35
N PRO A 85 13.38 -21.24 0.53
CA PRO A 85 14.18 -21.80 -0.57
C PRO A 85 13.64 -23.13 -1.10
N VAL A 86 13.09 -23.98 -0.23
CA VAL A 86 12.55 -25.29 -0.61
C VAL A 86 11.22 -25.14 -1.33
N ILE A 87 10.31 -24.32 -0.81
CA ILE A 87 8.99 -24.11 -1.44
C ILE A 87 9.04 -23.30 -2.74
N SER A 88 10.13 -22.56 -2.97
CA SER A 88 10.34 -21.74 -4.17
C SER A 88 11.31 -22.38 -5.17
N HIS A 89 11.75 -23.62 -4.93
CA HIS A 89 12.64 -24.34 -5.84
C HIS A 89 11.96 -24.64 -7.19
N ARG A 90 12.73 -24.57 -8.28
CA ARG A 90 12.30 -24.83 -9.66
C ARG A 90 11.88 -26.31 -9.79
N GLY A 91 10.59 -26.58 -9.61
CA GLY A 91 10.02 -27.93 -9.58
C GLY A 91 8.86 -28.06 -8.61
N GLN A 92 8.76 -27.15 -7.63
CA GLN A 92 7.61 -27.09 -6.73
C GLN A 92 6.43 -26.36 -7.36
N THR A 93 5.22 -26.78 -7.03
CA THR A 93 4.00 -26.15 -7.52
C THR A 93 3.77 -24.82 -6.77
N PRO A 94 3.72 -23.68 -7.46
CA PRO A 94 3.46 -22.39 -6.83
C PRO A 94 2.09 -22.35 -6.16
N SER A 95 1.98 -21.62 -5.05
CA SER A 95 0.76 -21.54 -4.25
C SER A 95 0.44 -20.12 -3.82
N THR A 96 -0.80 -19.69 -4.06
CA THR A 96 -1.35 -18.43 -3.55
C THR A 96 -1.28 -18.34 -2.02
N ALA A 97 -1.35 -19.47 -1.30
CA ALA A 97 -1.19 -19.49 0.16
C ALA A 97 0.24 -19.14 0.57
N PHE A 98 1.25 -19.70 -0.11
CA PHE A 98 2.65 -19.34 0.15
C PHE A 98 2.94 -17.90 -0.24
N GLY A 99 2.34 -17.42 -1.34
CA GLY A 99 2.37 -16.01 -1.70
C GLY A 99 1.86 -15.09 -0.59
N LYS A 100 0.71 -15.40 0.02
CA LYS A 100 0.16 -14.66 1.18
C LYS A 100 1.08 -14.69 2.40
N ILE A 101 1.68 -15.83 2.71
CA ILE A 101 2.59 -15.97 3.86
C ILE A 101 3.87 -15.15 3.65
N LEU A 102 4.47 -15.24 2.46
CA LEU A 102 5.65 -14.46 2.08
C LEU A 102 5.37 -12.96 2.04
N TYR A 103 4.17 -12.56 1.61
CA TYR A 103 3.70 -11.18 1.69
C TYR A 103 3.70 -10.66 3.13
N TYR A 104 3.18 -11.45 4.09
CA TYR A 104 3.20 -11.06 5.49
C TYR A 104 4.61 -11.01 6.07
N LEU A 105 5.49 -11.93 5.67
CA LEU A 105 6.91 -11.86 6.03
C LEU A 105 7.55 -10.57 5.49
N GLY A 106 7.26 -10.19 4.24
CA GLY A 106 7.72 -8.93 3.66
C GLY A 106 7.23 -7.70 4.44
N ASN A 107 5.96 -7.68 4.83
CA ASN A 107 5.41 -6.62 5.68
C ASN A 107 6.08 -6.56 7.05
N TYR A 108 6.41 -7.71 7.63
CA TYR A 108 7.16 -7.77 8.89
C TYR A 108 8.56 -7.18 8.73
N HIS A 109 9.32 -7.60 7.71
CA HIS A 109 10.63 -7.03 7.41
C HIS A 109 10.60 -5.53 7.17
N GLN A 110 9.61 -5.03 6.42
CA GLN A 110 9.46 -3.59 6.16
C GLN A 110 9.21 -2.80 7.46
N ARG A 111 8.48 -3.36 8.43
CA ARG A 111 8.24 -2.73 9.75
C ARG A 111 9.49 -2.68 10.63
N GLU A 112 10.38 -3.65 10.48
CA GLU A 112 11.68 -3.72 11.16
C GLU A 112 12.79 -3.00 10.38
N ASP A 113 12.44 -2.16 9.39
CA ASP A 113 13.36 -1.45 8.50
C ASP A 113 14.35 -2.34 7.72
N ARG A 114 14.03 -3.64 7.58
CA ARG A 114 14.80 -4.64 6.82
C ARG A 114 14.36 -4.67 5.35
N PHE A 115 14.53 -3.55 4.65
CA PHE A 115 13.95 -3.34 3.33
C PHE A 115 14.45 -4.29 2.22
N ALA A 116 15.70 -4.78 2.31
CA ALA A 116 16.25 -5.72 1.34
C ALA A 116 15.70 -7.15 1.53
N GLU A 117 15.44 -7.57 2.76
CA GLU A 117 14.72 -8.80 3.05
C GLU A 117 13.24 -8.71 2.67
N ALA A 118 12.61 -7.56 2.94
CA ALA A 118 11.24 -7.28 2.53
C ALA A 118 11.08 -7.41 1.01
N GLU A 119 11.98 -6.79 0.24
CA GLU A 119 12.02 -6.89 -1.23
C GLU A 119 12.06 -8.34 -1.71
N ARG A 120 12.99 -9.14 -1.18
CA ARG A 120 13.11 -10.58 -1.52
C ARG A 120 11.84 -11.35 -1.19
N ALA A 121 11.24 -11.09 -0.03
CA ALA A 121 9.99 -11.74 0.38
C ALA A 121 8.82 -11.36 -0.55
N TYR A 122 8.70 -10.09 -0.94
CA TYR A 122 7.68 -9.64 -1.89
C TYR A 122 7.87 -10.23 -3.29
N ASP A 123 9.09 -10.28 -3.81
CA ASP A 123 9.35 -10.85 -5.14
C ASP A 123 9.06 -12.36 -5.17
N LEU A 124 9.39 -13.10 -4.10
CA LEU A 124 8.96 -14.49 -3.94
C LEU A 124 7.43 -14.60 -3.80
N ALA A 125 6.78 -13.68 -3.10
CA ALA A 125 5.32 -13.66 -2.97
C ALA A 125 4.62 -13.47 -4.32
N VAL A 126 5.13 -12.56 -5.16
CA VAL A 126 4.66 -12.36 -6.55
C VAL A 126 4.85 -13.63 -7.35
N LEU A 127 6.05 -14.24 -7.29
CA LEU A 127 6.36 -15.48 -8.02
C LEU A 127 5.39 -16.61 -7.66
N GLN A 128 5.14 -16.81 -6.36
CA GLN A 128 4.25 -17.86 -5.86
C GLN A 128 2.80 -17.63 -6.26
N THR A 129 2.34 -16.38 -6.24
CA THR A 129 0.93 -16.04 -6.53
C THR A 129 0.65 -15.98 -8.04
N HIS A 130 1.58 -15.43 -8.83
CA HIS A 130 1.40 -15.24 -10.27
C HIS A 130 1.40 -16.56 -11.03
N ASN A 131 2.21 -17.52 -10.58
CA ASN A 131 2.35 -18.82 -11.24
C ASN A 131 1.49 -19.92 -10.63
N ALA A 132 0.61 -19.58 -9.67
CA ALA A 132 -0.33 -20.54 -9.08
C ALA A 132 -1.42 -20.92 -10.09
N ARG A 133 -1.92 -22.15 -10.00
CA ARG A 133 -3.02 -22.65 -10.86
C ARG A 133 -4.28 -21.79 -10.76
N ASN A 134 -4.57 -21.28 -9.56
CA ASN A 134 -5.69 -20.37 -9.27
C ASN A 134 -5.13 -19.00 -8.89
N ILE A 135 -4.88 -18.17 -9.90
CA ILE A 135 -4.33 -16.83 -9.72
C ILE A 135 -5.33 -15.96 -8.97
N ASN A 136 -4.90 -15.38 -7.85
CA ASN A 136 -5.67 -14.38 -7.12
C ASN A 136 -5.13 -12.98 -7.45
N PHE A 137 -5.81 -12.27 -8.35
CA PHE A 137 -5.37 -10.95 -8.80
C PHE A 137 -5.40 -9.91 -7.68
N ARG A 138 -6.35 -10.00 -6.75
CA ARG A 138 -6.40 -9.11 -5.58
C ARG A 138 -5.17 -9.27 -4.69
N ASN A 139 -4.73 -10.51 -4.44
CA ASN A 139 -3.50 -10.76 -3.69
C ASN A 139 -2.28 -10.20 -4.43
N LEU A 140 -2.18 -10.41 -5.75
CA LEU A 140 -1.09 -9.84 -6.55
C LEU A 140 -1.06 -8.31 -6.45
N ALA A 141 -2.22 -7.66 -6.49
CA ALA A 141 -2.31 -6.21 -6.34
C ALA A 141 -1.77 -5.73 -4.97
N TYR A 142 -2.21 -6.35 -3.88
CA TYR A 142 -1.74 -5.98 -2.54
C TYR A 142 -0.25 -6.24 -2.35
N ILE A 143 0.28 -7.35 -2.89
CA ILE A 143 1.71 -7.63 -2.86
C ILE A 143 2.48 -6.54 -3.61
N GLN A 144 2.04 -6.16 -4.81
CA GLN A 144 2.69 -5.12 -5.60
C GLN A 144 2.61 -3.75 -4.93
N GLN A 145 1.50 -3.41 -4.28
CA GLN A 145 1.34 -2.15 -3.55
C GLN A 145 2.30 -2.09 -2.35
N ALA A 146 2.40 -3.16 -1.55
CA ALA A 146 3.33 -3.19 -0.42
C ALA A 146 4.80 -3.19 -0.87
N ALA A 147 5.11 -3.90 -1.96
CA ALA A 147 6.43 -3.88 -2.57
C ALA A 147 6.78 -2.48 -3.10
N ALA A 148 5.82 -1.75 -3.67
CA ALA A 148 6.03 -0.35 -4.08
C ALA A 148 6.34 0.57 -2.90
N SER A 149 5.63 0.41 -1.78
CA SER A 149 5.96 1.12 -0.52
C SER A 149 7.41 0.85 -0.09
N ASN A 150 7.85 -0.41 -0.16
CA ASN A 150 9.23 -0.78 0.15
C ASN A 150 10.24 -0.17 -0.83
N ASP A 151 9.93 -0.15 -2.13
CA ASP A 151 10.75 0.48 -3.16
C ASP A 151 10.91 1.99 -2.88
N LEU A 152 9.87 2.69 -2.39
CA LEU A 152 9.97 4.09 -1.98
C LEU A 152 10.89 4.28 -0.77
N LYS A 153 10.88 3.36 0.21
CA LYS A 153 11.82 3.37 1.34
C LYS A 153 13.27 3.17 0.90
N LEU A 154 13.47 2.40 -0.17
CA LEU A 154 14.77 2.22 -0.83
C LEU A 154 15.14 3.35 -1.81
N ASN A 155 14.33 4.41 -1.89
CA ASN A 155 14.52 5.53 -2.82
C ASN A 155 14.51 5.10 -4.31
N GLN A 156 13.61 4.18 -4.68
CA GLN A 156 13.46 3.62 -6.03
C GLN A 156 12.08 3.95 -6.64
N PRO A 157 11.76 5.24 -6.87
CA PRO A 157 10.42 5.68 -7.26
C PRO A 157 9.95 5.14 -8.62
N LEU A 158 10.86 4.90 -9.57
CA LEU A 158 10.50 4.31 -10.87
C LEU A 158 10.06 2.84 -10.74
N ARG A 159 10.65 2.08 -9.81
CA ARG A 159 10.22 0.70 -9.54
C ARG A 159 8.88 0.71 -8.81
N ALA A 160 8.71 1.59 -7.83
CA ALA A 160 7.44 1.80 -7.15
C ALA A 160 6.31 2.16 -8.13
N GLU A 161 6.54 3.11 -9.05
CA GLU A 161 5.58 3.48 -10.11
C GLU A 161 5.16 2.27 -10.94
N ASN A 162 6.12 1.45 -11.38
CA ASN A 162 5.84 0.26 -12.17
C ASN A 162 5.03 -0.79 -11.39
N ARG A 163 5.36 -1.02 -10.12
CA ARG A 163 4.63 -1.95 -9.25
C ARG A 163 3.20 -1.48 -8.99
N LEU A 164 2.99 -0.19 -8.71
CA LEU A 164 1.64 0.36 -8.52
C LEU A 164 0.81 0.28 -9.82
N LYS A 165 1.40 0.56 -10.99
CA LYS A 165 0.71 0.34 -12.28
C LYS A 165 0.34 -1.13 -12.54
N GLN A 166 1.15 -2.08 -12.06
CA GLN A 166 0.78 -3.50 -12.09
C GLN A 166 -0.35 -3.80 -11.11
N SER A 167 -0.30 -3.22 -9.90
CA SER A 167 -1.35 -3.37 -8.89
C SER A 167 -2.72 -2.90 -9.40
N VAL A 168 -2.81 -1.70 -9.98
CA VAL A 168 -4.04 -1.20 -10.62
C VAL A 168 -4.55 -2.18 -11.69
N ARG A 169 -3.66 -2.66 -12.58
CA ARG A 169 -4.03 -3.63 -13.62
C ARG A 169 -4.56 -4.94 -13.07
N PHE A 170 -4.07 -5.40 -11.92
CA PHE A 170 -4.56 -6.61 -11.28
C PHE A 170 -5.93 -6.39 -10.63
N LEU A 171 -6.15 -5.28 -9.91
CA LEU A 171 -7.44 -4.97 -9.30
C LEU A 171 -8.54 -4.86 -10.35
N LEU A 172 -8.27 -4.18 -11.47
CA LEU A 172 -9.21 -3.99 -12.59
C LEU A 172 -9.62 -5.29 -13.31
N ARG A 173 -9.00 -6.45 -12.99
CA ARG A 173 -9.48 -7.76 -13.49
C ARG A 173 -10.71 -8.27 -12.75
N SER A 174 -10.98 -7.75 -11.56
CA SER A 174 -12.04 -8.23 -10.67
C SER A 174 -12.90 -7.12 -10.05
N GLN A 175 -12.46 -5.88 -10.15
CA GLN A 175 -13.09 -4.70 -9.58
C GLN A 175 -13.25 -3.64 -10.66
N ASP A 176 -14.24 -2.76 -10.49
CA ASP A 176 -14.41 -1.58 -11.33
C ASP A 176 -13.43 -0.45 -10.96
N GLU A 177 -13.37 0.59 -11.80
CA GLU A 177 -12.47 1.74 -11.63
C GLU A 177 -12.77 2.61 -10.41
N HIS A 178 -13.96 2.47 -9.83
CA HIS A 178 -14.48 3.27 -8.72
C HIS A 178 -14.26 2.56 -7.38
N HIS A 179 -13.90 1.28 -7.42
CA HIS A 179 -13.71 0.46 -6.24
C HIS A 179 -12.65 1.07 -5.31
N PRO A 180 -12.90 1.14 -3.99
CA PRO A 180 -12.00 1.81 -3.04
C PRO A 180 -10.54 1.31 -3.10
N ASP A 181 -10.32 0.01 -3.31
CA ASP A 181 -8.97 -0.56 -3.48
C ASP A 181 -8.25 0.04 -4.72
N VAL A 182 -8.95 0.23 -5.84
CA VAL A 182 -8.38 0.81 -7.07
C VAL A 182 -8.02 2.27 -6.84
N LEU A 183 -8.93 3.05 -6.25
CA LEU A 183 -8.70 4.45 -5.92
C LEU A 183 -7.55 4.64 -4.92
N SER A 184 -7.39 3.72 -3.97
CA SER A 184 -6.28 3.71 -3.01
C SER A 184 -4.93 3.57 -3.72
N VAL A 185 -4.78 2.60 -4.63
CA VAL A 185 -3.52 2.41 -5.39
C VAL A 185 -3.27 3.58 -6.36
N LYS A 186 -4.31 4.15 -6.97
CA LYS A 186 -4.19 5.37 -7.78
C LYS A 186 -3.70 6.56 -6.95
N GLN A 187 -4.18 6.71 -5.72
CA GLN A 187 -3.69 7.74 -4.80
C GLN A 187 -2.19 7.56 -4.49
N ASP A 188 -1.70 6.32 -4.34
CA ASP A 188 -0.26 6.07 -4.15
C ASP A 188 0.57 6.51 -5.37
N LEU A 189 0.07 6.33 -6.60
CA LEU A 189 0.72 6.87 -7.80
C LEU A 189 0.76 8.40 -7.79
N VAL A 190 -0.32 9.06 -7.39
CA VAL A 190 -0.38 10.51 -7.25
C VAL A 190 0.65 11.01 -6.21
N ASN A 191 0.81 10.28 -5.10
CA ASN A 191 1.80 10.57 -4.06
C ASN A 191 3.25 10.45 -4.56
N ILE A 192 3.49 9.73 -5.66
CA ILE A 192 4.80 9.70 -6.35
C ILE A 192 4.93 10.87 -7.33
N TYR A 193 3.90 11.14 -8.13
CA TYR A 193 3.99 12.12 -9.21
C TYR A 193 4.02 13.57 -8.74
N ILE A 194 3.23 13.93 -7.71
CA ILE A 194 3.17 15.32 -7.23
C ILE A 194 4.53 15.81 -6.69
N PRO A 195 5.20 15.10 -5.76
CA PRO A 195 6.52 15.51 -5.28
C PRO A 195 7.58 15.51 -6.39
N ALA A 196 7.46 14.60 -7.36
CA ALA A 196 8.34 14.54 -8.54
C ALA A 196 8.01 15.62 -9.59
N LYS A 197 7.05 16.51 -9.34
CA LYS A 197 6.56 17.56 -10.25
C LYS A 197 6.09 17.03 -11.61
N GLN A 198 5.69 15.75 -11.67
CA GLN A 198 5.14 15.12 -12.87
C GLN A 198 3.63 15.41 -12.96
N TYR A 199 3.28 16.71 -12.97
CA TYR A 199 1.90 17.17 -12.83
C TYR A 199 0.97 16.64 -13.93
N ALA A 200 1.44 16.56 -15.18
CA ALA A 200 0.65 16.01 -16.28
C ALA A 200 0.29 14.52 -16.08
N LYS A 201 1.18 13.72 -15.46
CA LYS A 201 0.84 12.33 -15.13
C LYS A 201 -0.13 12.25 -13.95
N ALA A 202 0.01 13.14 -12.97
CA ALA A 202 -0.88 13.21 -11.81
C ALA A 202 -2.29 13.64 -12.22
N GLU A 203 -2.42 14.61 -13.14
CA GLU A 203 -3.70 15.10 -13.64
C GLU A 203 -4.55 13.98 -14.23
N VAL A 204 -4.00 13.17 -15.14
CA VAL A 204 -4.74 12.05 -15.77
C VAL A 204 -5.36 11.13 -14.70
N ILE A 205 -4.58 10.75 -13.70
CA ILE A 205 -5.08 9.86 -12.62
C ILE A 205 -6.12 10.58 -11.75
N LEU A 206 -5.88 11.86 -11.43
CA LEU A 206 -6.79 12.64 -10.59
C LEU A 206 -8.11 12.96 -11.29
N GLU A 207 -8.14 13.12 -12.62
CA GLU A 207 -9.36 13.24 -13.42
C GLU A 207 -10.20 11.96 -13.34
N GLU A 208 -9.57 10.79 -13.48
CA GLU A 208 -10.24 9.49 -13.30
C GLU A 208 -10.79 9.34 -11.88
N MET A 209 -10.01 9.72 -10.86
CA MET A 209 -10.44 9.65 -9.46
C MET A 209 -11.58 10.64 -9.15
N ALA A 210 -11.53 11.85 -9.70
CA ALA A 210 -12.60 12.84 -9.55
C ALA A 210 -13.89 12.39 -10.25
N ALA A 211 -13.79 11.82 -11.45
CA ALA A 211 -14.94 11.21 -12.13
C ALA A 211 -15.55 10.09 -11.29
N ALA A 212 -14.71 9.29 -10.61
CA ALA A 212 -15.20 8.21 -9.79
C ALA A 212 -16.04 8.66 -8.58
N THR A 213 -15.83 9.89 -8.10
CA THR A 213 -16.60 10.48 -6.98
C THR A 213 -18.01 10.91 -7.36
N GLU A 214 -18.38 10.80 -8.64
CA GLU A 214 -19.74 11.09 -9.13
C GLU A 214 -20.60 9.82 -9.27
N HIS A 215 -20.04 8.64 -8.98
CA HIS A 215 -20.79 7.40 -8.98
C HIS A 215 -21.81 7.36 -7.82
N PRO A 216 -23.05 6.85 -8.02
CA PRO A 216 -24.08 6.85 -6.96
C PRO A 216 -23.67 6.13 -5.67
N ASP A 217 -22.83 5.11 -5.78
CA ASP A 217 -22.35 4.33 -4.63
C ASP A 217 -21.14 4.97 -3.92
N PHE A 218 -20.62 6.08 -4.44
CA PHE A 218 -19.53 6.80 -3.81
C PHE A 218 -20.06 7.68 -2.68
N ASN A 219 -19.66 7.40 -1.43
CA ASN A 219 -20.18 8.08 -0.24
C ASN A 219 -19.07 8.50 0.74
N ASP A 220 -17.95 9.04 0.21
CA ASP A 220 -16.82 9.55 1.00
C ASP A 220 -16.47 10.98 0.57
N ASP A 221 -17.18 11.96 1.15
CA ASP A 221 -16.98 13.39 0.85
C ASP A 221 -15.55 13.87 1.14
N ARG A 222 -14.87 13.25 2.12
CA ARG A 222 -13.49 13.59 2.46
C ARG A 222 -12.53 13.11 1.38
N ALA A 223 -12.74 11.92 0.83
CA ALA A 223 -11.97 11.46 -0.32
C ALA A 223 -12.26 12.31 -1.57
N LYS A 224 -13.52 12.69 -1.80
CA LYS A 224 -13.91 13.60 -2.89
C LYS A 224 -13.21 14.95 -2.81
N GLU A 225 -13.24 15.60 -1.64
CA GLU A 225 -12.49 16.85 -1.38
C GLU A 225 -11.02 16.66 -1.73
N ARG A 226 -10.38 15.63 -1.17
CA ARG A 226 -8.94 15.39 -1.36
C ARG A 226 -8.58 15.21 -2.83
N TYR A 227 -9.37 14.45 -3.59
CA TYR A 227 -9.10 14.20 -5.02
C TYR A 227 -9.26 15.48 -5.83
N LEU A 228 -10.35 16.23 -5.62
CA LEU A 228 -10.59 17.50 -6.31
C LEU A 228 -9.57 18.58 -5.95
N ASN A 229 -9.15 18.63 -4.68
CA ASN A 229 -8.13 19.55 -4.20
C ASN A 229 -6.76 19.27 -4.82
N ASN A 230 -6.36 17.99 -4.86
CA ASN A 230 -5.13 17.57 -5.55
C ASN A 230 -5.21 17.84 -7.05
N LEU A 231 -6.36 17.59 -7.70
CA LEU A 231 -6.57 17.89 -9.12
C LEU A 231 -6.42 19.40 -9.38
N GLY A 232 -7.05 20.22 -8.55
CA GLY A 232 -6.91 21.67 -8.61
C GLY A 232 -5.46 22.12 -8.42
N PHE A 233 -4.76 21.57 -7.43
CA PHE A 233 -3.34 21.86 -7.19
C PHE A 233 -2.45 21.54 -8.40
N VAL A 234 -2.62 20.36 -9.02
CA VAL A 234 -1.81 20.02 -10.20
C VAL A 234 -2.16 20.90 -11.40
N GLN A 235 -3.43 21.26 -11.58
CA GLN A 235 -3.89 22.17 -12.64
C GLN A 235 -3.36 23.59 -12.45
N VAL A 236 -3.24 24.09 -11.22
CA VAL A 236 -2.55 25.36 -10.92
C VAL A 236 -1.09 25.34 -11.41
N HIS A 237 -0.40 24.22 -11.22
CA HIS A 237 0.99 24.06 -11.66
C HIS A 237 1.15 23.82 -13.16
N LEU A 238 0.10 23.37 -13.84
CA LEU A 238 0.01 23.28 -15.30
C LEU A 238 -0.53 24.57 -15.95
N GLU A 239 -0.83 25.60 -15.15
CA GLU A 239 -1.42 26.88 -15.59
C GLU A 239 -2.82 26.73 -16.22
N GLU A 240 -3.53 25.65 -15.90
CA GLU A 240 -4.90 25.39 -16.32
C GLU A 240 -5.92 26.04 -15.37
N PHE A 241 -5.75 27.34 -15.12
CA PHE A 241 -6.46 28.07 -14.06
C PHE A 241 -7.99 27.93 -14.07
N PRO A 242 -8.70 27.97 -15.22
CA PRO A 242 -10.15 27.78 -15.22
C PRO A 242 -10.60 26.41 -14.70
N LYS A 243 -9.87 25.34 -15.05
CA LYS A 243 -10.15 24.00 -14.54
C LYS A 243 -9.79 23.89 -13.06
N ALA A 244 -8.65 24.46 -12.68
CA ALA A 244 -8.20 24.48 -11.29
C ALA A 244 -9.22 25.15 -10.37
N GLU A 245 -9.73 26.32 -10.75
CA GLU A 245 -10.74 27.05 -9.98
C GLU A 245 -12.03 26.24 -9.83
N ALA A 246 -12.52 25.65 -10.92
CA ALA A 246 -13.72 24.83 -10.91
C ALA A 246 -13.59 23.63 -9.95
N ASN A 247 -12.46 22.93 -9.99
CA ASN A 247 -12.22 21.77 -9.14
C ASN A 247 -11.97 22.16 -7.67
N LEU A 248 -11.23 23.23 -7.41
CA LEU A 248 -11.02 23.73 -6.04
C LEU A 248 -12.34 24.21 -5.40
N ARG A 249 -13.22 24.87 -6.17
CA ARG A 249 -14.55 25.26 -5.66
C ARG A 249 -15.43 24.05 -5.36
N ARG A 250 -15.40 23.01 -6.20
CA ARG A 250 -16.08 21.73 -5.93
C ARG A 250 -15.50 21.05 -4.68
N ALA A 251 -14.18 21.06 -4.52
CA ALA A 251 -13.52 20.50 -3.32
C ALA A 251 -14.00 21.21 -2.04
N LEU A 252 -14.12 22.54 -2.08
CA LEU A 252 -14.59 23.34 -0.95
C LEU A 252 -16.05 23.02 -0.57
N GLN A 253 -16.91 22.73 -1.56
CA GLN A 253 -18.28 22.28 -1.31
C GLN A 253 -18.33 20.92 -0.60
N SER A 254 -17.42 20.01 -0.93
CA SER A 254 -17.32 18.69 -0.30
C SER A 254 -16.64 18.70 1.08
N ALA A 255 -15.76 19.67 1.36
CA ALA A 255 -15.00 19.74 2.61
C ALA A 255 -15.87 20.04 3.85
N GLY A 256 -16.97 20.78 3.68
CA GLY A 256 -17.64 21.48 4.77
C GLY A 256 -16.83 22.68 5.30
N GLU A 257 -17.50 23.59 6.02
CA GLU A 257 -16.97 24.92 6.36
C GLU A 257 -15.64 24.89 7.16
N ASP A 258 -15.41 23.85 7.95
CA ASP A 258 -14.22 23.77 8.82
C ASP A 258 -12.99 23.11 8.16
N HIS A 259 -13.15 22.22 7.17
CA HIS A 259 -12.02 21.36 6.73
C HIS A 259 -11.35 21.80 5.42
N GLY A 260 -11.80 22.90 4.82
CA GLY A 260 -11.34 23.40 3.52
C GLY A 260 -10.03 24.20 3.52
N CYS A 261 -9.28 24.29 4.63
CA CYS A 261 -8.11 25.17 4.75
C CYS A 261 -7.05 24.95 3.64
N TYR A 262 -6.75 23.70 3.30
CA TYR A 262 -5.83 23.38 2.19
C TYR A 262 -6.36 23.82 0.82
N VAL A 263 -7.67 23.66 0.59
CA VAL A 263 -8.36 24.07 -0.65
C VAL A 263 -8.31 25.60 -0.80
N ILE A 264 -8.67 26.33 0.25
CA ILE A 264 -8.66 27.81 0.27
C ILE A 264 -7.23 28.33 0.03
N LYS A 265 -6.22 27.72 0.66
CA LYS A 265 -4.82 28.04 0.39
C LYS A 265 -4.43 27.80 -1.07
N ASN A 266 -4.95 26.74 -1.70
CA ASN A 266 -4.69 26.47 -3.12
C ASN A 266 -5.40 27.47 -4.05
N LEU A 267 -6.59 27.97 -3.68
CA LEU A 267 -7.23 29.10 -4.39
C LEU A 267 -6.38 30.37 -4.29
N GLY A 268 -5.83 30.68 -3.11
CA GLY A 268 -4.89 31.80 -2.93
C GLY A 268 -3.64 31.66 -3.83
N LEU A 269 -3.04 30.47 -3.86
CA LEU A 269 -1.89 30.17 -4.73
C LEU A 269 -2.23 30.33 -6.21
N MET A 270 -3.43 29.89 -6.63
CA MET A 270 -3.91 30.04 -7.99
C MET A 270 -4.03 31.53 -8.38
N TYR A 271 -4.73 32.32 -7.57
CA TYR A 271 -4.91 33.75 -7.83
C TYR A 271 -3.57 34.51 -7.82
N GLN A 272 -2.65 34.14 -6.93
CA GLN A 272 -1.30 34.69 -6.92
C GLN A 272 -0.57 34.43 -8.24
N LYS A 273 -0.64 33.19 -8.77
CA LYS A 273 -0.04 32.82 -10.06
C LYS A 273 -0.68 33.53 -11.26
N MET A 274 -1.96 33.87 -11.17
CA MET A 274 -2.65 34.66 -12.19
C MET A 274 -2.36 36.17 -12.11
N GLY A 275 -1.71 36.63 -11.04
CA GLY A 275 -1.49 38.06 -10.78
C GLY A 275 -2.70 38.79 -10.17
N TYR A 276 -3.72 38.05 -9.71
CA TYR A 276 -4.87 38.58 -8.99
C TYR A 276 -4.55 38.73 -7.50
N VAL A 277 -3.80 39.80 -7.19
CA VAL A 277 -3.19 40.04 -5.87
C VAL A 277 -4.25 40.17 -4.76
N ASP A 278 -5.32 40.93 -5.00
CA ASP A 278 -6.36 41.17 -3.99
C ASP A 278 -7.14 39.89 -3.64
N GLU A 279 -7.44 39.07 -4.65
CA GLU A 279 -8.09 37.77 -4.49
C GLU A 279 -7.16 36.79 -3.77
N ALA A 280 -5.86 36.77 -4.10
CA ALA A 280 -4.88 35.94 -3.42
C ALA A 280 -4.78 36.29 -1.92
N ILE A 281 -4.65 37.58 -1.59
CA ILE A 281 -4.62 38.06 -0.20
C ILE A 281 -5.91 37.66 0.53
N ARG A 282 -7.07 37.81 -0.11
CA ARG A 282 -8.37 37.46 0.48
C ARG A 282 -8.43 35.97 0.85
N GLU A 283 -8.05 35.08 -0.07
CA GLU A 283 -8.09 33.64 0.19
C GLU A 283 -7.03 33.22 1.23
N TYR A 284 -5.82 33.78 1.18
CA TYR A 284 -4.80 33.52 2.20
C TYR A 284 -5.21 33.99 3.60
N ARG A 285 -5.84 35.16 3.74
CA ARG A 285 -6.39 35.64 5.02
C ARG A 285 -7.52 34.77 5.55
N LYS A 286 -8.29 34.11 4.69
CA LYS A 286 -9.28 33.10 5.10
C LYS A 286 -8.62 31.80 5.55
N ALA A 287 -7.61 31.32 4.84
CA ALA A 287 -6.95 30.05 5.13
C ALA A 287 -6.11 30.07 6.40
N LEU A 288 -5.39 31.17 6.67
CA LEU A 288 -4.46 31.28 7.81
C LEU A 288 -5.10 30.94 9.17
N PRO A 289 -6.19 31.57 9.62
CA PRO A 289 -6.78 31.27 10.92
C PRO A 289 -7.26 29.81 11.04
N LEU A 290 -7.74 29.22 9.94
CA LEU A 290 -8.13 27.80 9.91
C LEU A 290 -6.93 26.88 10.13
N PHE A 291 -5.79 27.18 9.50
CA PHE A 291 -4.56 26.42 9.74
C PHE A 291 -4.05 26.55 11.18
N GLU A 292 -4.08 27.75 11.74
CA GLU A 292 -3.66 28.00 13.12
C GLU A 292 -4.55 27.28 14.14
N GLN A 293 -5.86 27.21 13.87
CA GLN A 293 -6.84 26.55 14.72
C GLN A 293 -6.77 25.01 14.63
N HIS A 294 -6.64 24.45 13.43
CA HIS A 294 -6.68 22.99 13.24
C HIS A 294 -5.34 22.29 13.48
N PHE A 295 -4.21 22.98 13.28
CA PHE A 295 -2.89 22.38 13.38
C PHE A 295 -2.05 23.06 14.46
N SER A 296 -1.47 24.22 14.13
CA SER A 296 -0.73 25.09 15.04
C SER A 296 -0.30 26.36 14.31
N LYS A 297 0.12 27.37 15.06
CA LYS A 297 0.72 28.59 14.47
C LYS A 297 2.03 28.33 13.74
N ASP A 298 2.81 27.36 14.21
CA ASP A 298 4.10 27.00 13.62
C ASP A 298 3.96 25.96 12.49
N HIS A 299 2.74 25.67 12.04
CA HIS A 299 2.52 24.74 10.95
C HIS A 299 3.18 25.26 9.65
N PRO A 300 3.94 24.44 8.89
CA PRO A 300 4.69 24.91 7.73
C PRO A 300 3.85 25.65 6.68
N VAL A 301 2.59 25.26 6.52
CA VAL A 301 1.66 25.93 5.59
C VAL A 301 1.18 27.28 6.14
N ALA A 302 1.03 27.43 7.47
CA ALA A 302 0.71 28.72 8.06
C ALA A 302 1.87 29.72 7.86
N GLU A 303 3.12 29.26 8.06
CA GLU A 303 4.31 30.05 7.75
C GLU A 303 4.38 30.45 6.27
N PHE A 304 4.13 29.51 5.36
CA PHE A 304 4.05 29.80 3.93
C PHE A 304 3.01 30.90 3.63
N ILE A 305 1.81 30.80 4.20
CA ILE A 305 0.74 31.78 4.00
C ILE A 305 1.16 33.17 4.53
N ARG A 306 1.79 33.26 5.70
CA ARG A 306 2.27 34.55 6.23
C ARG A 306 3.34 35.17 5.34
N GLY A 307 4.29 34.36 4.83
CA GLY A 307 5.29 34.82 3.88
C GLY A 307 4.65 35.34 2.59
N ALA A 308 3.69 34.61 2.02
CA ALA A 308 2.97 35.02 0.83
C ALA A 308 2.16 36.31 1.04
N LEU A 309 1.50 36.47 2.20
CA LEU A 309 0.78 37.70 2.56
C LEU A 309 1.74 38.89 2.66
N ALA A 310 2.87 38.74 3.35
CA ALA A 310 3.86 39.82 3.49
C ALA A 310 4.43 40.28 2.14
N GLU A 311 4.69 39.33 1.23
CA GLU A 311 5.14 39.64 -0.13
C GLU A 311 4.07 40.40 -0.94
N LEU A 312 2.84 39.89 -0.96
CA LEU A 312 1.75 40.45 -1.77
C LEU A 312 1.28 41.82 -1.26
N GLU A 313 1.19 42.00 0.06
CA GLU A 313 0.80 43.27 0.68
C GLU A 313 1.90 44.33 0.50
N GLY A 314 3.18 43.93 0.48
CA GLY A 314 4.30 44.81 0.17
C GLY A 314 4.36 45.25 -1.29
N GLN A 315 3.83 44.46 -2.23
CA GLN A 315 3.72 44.83 -3.65
C GLN A 315 2.51 45.75 -3.94
N ALA A 316 1.50 45.73 -3.08
CA ALA A 316 0.29 46.54 -3.19
C ALA A 316 0.41 47.94 -2.55
N SER A 317 1.52 48.20 -1.82
CA SER A 317 1.81 49.47 -1.12
C SER A 317 2.74 50.36 -1.93
#